data_AF-A0A931QGR1-F1
#
_entry.id   AF-A0A931QGR1-F1
#
_cell.length_a   1.000
_cell.length_b   1.000
_cell.length_c   1.000
_cell.angle_alpha   90.00
_cell.angle_beta   90.00
_cell.angle_gamma   90.00
#
_symmetry.space_group_name_H-M   'P 1'
#
loop_
_entity.id
_entity.type
_entity.pdbx_description
1 polymer ?
#
loop_
_entity_poly.entity_id
_entity_poly.type
_entity_poly.pdbx_seq_one_letter_code
_entity_poly.pdbx_strand_id
1 'polypeptide(L)'
;MKKVIASAAGILFAVFSVAILGLLMSLTFGALGMLFPGSFTNQIWGLVLFDIAAMVWALVFVFKSESTSQYAIAAIGFIAAFLGTLGMVAVDVMLGGQTYVKVEDWVGQWLVYGFVIMTAIHSALLYAHHATAPNISEKINVGIARGEIVSEAVKQATQSLEVQKAELAKTIHEDIVNQVKRDLGLSRAGRQVIDLPALPVPETQNAAPNSRPAFSISQLFPFLWKQSDGNRTYESTAKAEEAGSTPPAPLAGTEESGKQ
;
A
#
# COMPACT_ATOMS: atom_id res chain seq x y z
N MET A 1 -44.47 19.86 31.06
CA MET A 1 -44.30 18.39 31.05
C MET A 1 -43.52 17.87 29.83
N LYS A 2 -43.99 17.97 28.57
CA LYS A 2 -43.32 17.38 27.38
C LYS A 2 -41.79 17.61 27.28
N LYS A 3 -41.29 18.85 27.51
CA LYS A 3 -39.85 19.16 27.49
C LYS A 3 -39.02 18.39 28.55
N VAL A 4 -39.58 18.16 29.74
CA VAL A 4 -38.91 17.45 30.84
C VAL A 4 -38.80 15.96 30.51
N ILE A 5 -39.87 15.36 29.95
CA ILE A 5 -39.88 13.96 29.52
C ILE A 5 -38.85 13.73 28.39
N ALA A 6 -38.79 14.63 27.41
CA ALA A 6 -37.78 14.56 26.34
C ALA A 6 -36.34 14.65 26.86
N SER A 7 -36.07 15.56 27.80
CA SER A 7 -34.75 15.69 28.43
C SER A 7 -34.38 14.46 29.27
N ALA A 8 -35.32 13.89 30.02
CA ALA A 8 -35.11 12.68 30.82
C ALA A 8 -34.84 11.47 29.92
N ALA A 9 -35.58 11.31 28.82
CA ALA A 9 -35.36 10.25 27.84
C ALA A 9 -33.95 10.34 27.21
N GLY A 10 -33.48 11.55 26.88
CA GLY A 10 -32.12 11.76 26.37
C GLY A 10 -31.03 11.35 27.36
N ILE A 11 -31.19 11.69 28.64
CA ILE A 11 -30.24 11.28 29.71
C ILE A 11 -30.25 9.76 29.88
N LEU A 12 -31.43 9.13 29.94
CA LEU A 12 -31.54 7.67 30.05
C LEU A 12 -30.90 6.95 28.86
N PHE A 13 -31.11 7.45 27.64
CA PHE A 13 -30.47 6.90 26.43
C PHE A 13 -28.95 7.04 26.47
N ALA A 14 -28.42 8.19 26.94
CA ALA A 14 -26.98 8.39 27.08
C ALA A 14 -26.36 7.43 28.12
N VAL A 15 -26.99 7.28 29.29
CA VAL A 15 -26.56 6.34 30.33
C VAL A 15 -26.60 4.89 29.83
N PHE A 16 -27.68 4.50 29.15
CA PHE A 16 -27.81 3.18 28.53
C PHE A 16 -26.74 2.93 27.45
N SER A 17 -26.45 3.94 26.63
CA SER A 17 -25.39 3.85 25.61
C SER A 17 -24.01 3.65 26.24
N VAL A 18 -23.69 4.40 27.30
CA VAL A 18 -22.43 4.22 28.07
C VAL A 18 -22.36 2.84 28.73
N ALA A 19 -23.48 2.35 29.28
CA ALA A 19 -23.55 1.02 29.88
C ALA A 19 -23.33 -0.11 28.85
N ILE A 20 -23.92 0.01 27.65
CA ILE A 20 -23.68 -0.93 26.55
C ILE A 20 -22.22 -0.88 26.09
N LEU A 21 -21.63 0.32 25.91
CA LEU A 21 -20.23 0.45 25.52
C LEU A 21 -19.30 -0.19 26.56
N GLY A 22 -19.54 0.05 27.85
CA GLY A 22 -18.78 -0.59 28.94
C GLY A 22 -18.93 -2.11 28.95
N LEU A 23 -20.13 -2.64 28.67
CA LEU A 23 -20.37 -4.08 28.55
C LEU A 23 -19.64 -4.68 27.34
N LEU A 24 -19.75 -4.09 26.15
CA LEU A 24 -19.08 -4.54 24.94
C LEU A 24 -17.56 -4.56 25.14
N MET A 25 -16.99 -3.47 25.67
CA MET A 25 -15.56 -3.39 25.97
C MET A 25 -15.11 -4.45 26.99
N SER A 26 -15.93 -4.75 28.01
CA SER A 26 -15.62 -5.81 28.98
C SER A 26 -15.58 -7.20 28.35
N LEU A 27 -16.50 -7.49 27.42
CA LEU A 27 -16.58 -8.79 26.73
C LEU A 27 -15.47 -8.90 25.65
N THR A 28 -15.19 -7.84 24.90
CA THR A 28 -14.05 -7.79 23.97
C THR A 28 -12.73 -8.01 24.71
N PHE A 29 -12.55 -7.43 25.90
CA PHE A 29 -11.38 -7.65 26.74
C PHE A 29 -11.26 -9.11 27.21
N GLY A 30 -12.38 -9.76 27.54
CA GLY A 30 -12.44 -11.21 27.85
C GLY A 30 -11.97 -12.08 26.69
N ALA A 31 -12.53 -11.89 25.49
CA ALA A 31 -12.11 -12.62 24.28
C ALA A 31 -10.65 -12.37 23.91
N LEU A 32 -10.16 -11.14 24.08
CA LEU A 32 -8.73 -10.82 23.88
C LEU A 32 -7.83 -11.49 24.91
N GLY A 33 -8.32 -11.73 26.13
CA GLY A 33 -7.65 -12.54 27.14
C GLY A 33 -7.42 -13.99 26.69
N MET A 34 -8.37 -14.57 25.95
CA MET A 34 -8.25 -15.90 25.35
C MET A 34 -7.34 -15.90 24.11
N LEU A 35 -7.41 -14.85 23.28
CA LEU A 35 -6.62 -14.72 22.05
C LEU A 35 -5.13 -14.41 22.33
N PHE A 36 -4.85 -13.63 23.38
CA PHE A 36 -3.51 -13.21 23.78
C PHE A 36 -3.26 -13.51 25.27
N PRO A 37 -3.15 -14.80 25.65
CA PRO A 37 -2.93 -15.19 27.03
C PRO A 37 -1.61 -14.61 27.56
N GLY A 38 -1.69 -13.95 28.71
CA GLY A 38 -0.53 -13.32 29.37
C GLY A 38 -0.04 -11.99 28.78
N SER A 39 -0.62 -11.48 27.69
CA SER A 39 -0.21 -10.20 27.07
C SER A 39 -1.25 -9.10 27.25
N PHE A 40 -1.24 -8.45 28.42
CA PHE A 40 -2.10 -7.29 28.72
C PHE A 40 -1.97 -6.17 27.66
N THR A 41 -0.75 -5.93 27.18
CA THR A 41 -0.49 -4.93 26.12
C THR A 41 -1.26 -5.23 24.83
N ASN A 42 -1.30 -6.49 24.39
CA ASN A 42 -2.04 -6.87 23.18
C ASN A 42 -3.55 -6.82 23.41
N GLN A 43 -4.02 -7.11 24.62
CA GLN A 43 -5.43 -6.98 25.00
C GLN A 43 -5.89 -5.51 24.95
N ILE A 44 -5.09 -4.57 25.47
CA ILE A 44 -5.41 -3.14 25.37
C ILE A 44 -5.36 -2.65 23.90
N TRP A 45 -4.37 -3.06 23.11
CA TRP A 45 -4.33 -2.69 21.68
C TRP A 45 -5.48 -3.30 20.87
N GLY A 46 -5.93 -4.51 21.18
CA GLY A 46 -7.12 -5.10 20.58
C GLY A 46 -8.40 -4.35 20.95
N LEU A 47 -8.55 -3.93 22.20
CA LEU A 47 -9.68 -3.11 22.66
C LEU A 47 -9.70 -1.74 21.95
N VAL A 48 -8.52 -1.17 21.70
CA VAL A 48 -8.39 0.05 20.87
C VAL A 48 -8.75 -0.24 19.41
N LEU A 49 -8.33 -1.38 18.87
CA LEU A 49 -8.57 -1.76 17.47
C LEU A 49 -10.05 -2.03 17.15
N PHE A 50 -10.85 -2.50 18.12
CA PHE A 50 -12.27 -2.81 17.92
C PHE A 50 -13.17 -1.71 18.47
N ASP A 51 -13.38 -1.65 19.78
CA ASP A 51 -14.35 -0.77 20.42
C ASP A 51 -14.02 0.72 20.21
N ILE A 52 -12.78 1.13 20.51
CA ILE A 52 -12.37 2.53 20.34
C ILE A 52 -12.31 2.91 18.85
N ALA A 53 -11.87 2.01 17.97
CA ALA A 53 -11.90 2.27 16.53
C ALA A 53 -13.33 2.47 16.01
N ALA A 54 -14.31 1.71 16.50
CA ALA A 54 -15.72 1.91 16.14
C ALA A 54 -16.21 3.29 16.59
N MET A 55 -15.90 3.69 17.83
CA MET A 55 -16.21 5.04 18.33
C MET A 55 -15.51 6.13 17.51
N VAL A 56 -14.22 5.98 17.20
CA VAL A 56 -13.44 6.95 16.41
C VAL A 56 -13.97 7.05 14.99
N TRP A 57 -14.26 5.94 14.31
CA TRP A 57 -14.83 5.98 12.96
C TRP A 57 -16.24 6.60 12.93
N ALA A 58 -17.08 6.34 13.95
CA ALA A 58 -18.36 7.02 14.10
C ALA A 58 -18.21 8.54 14.31
N LEU A 59 -17.26 8.96 15.16
CA LEU A 59 -16.97 10.39 15.37
C LEU A 59 -16.38 11.05 14.11
N VAL A 60 -15.52 10.35 13.38
CA VAL A 60 -14.98 10.83 12.09
C VAL A 60 -16.09 11.00 11.08
N PHE A 61 -16.97 10.01 10.95
CA PHE A 61 -18.15 10.05 10.07
C PHE A 61 -19.08 11.22 10.40
N VAL A 62 -19.37 11.49 11.69
CA VAL A 62 -20.32 12.55 12.06
C VAL A 62 -19.69 13.95 12.04
N PHE A 63 -18.43 14.10 12.45
CA PHE A 63 -17.85 15.44 12.75
C PHE A 63 -16.60 15.81 11.95
N LYS A 64 -15.93 14.88 11.25
CA LYS A 64 -14.64 15.15 10.59
C LYS A 64 -14.65 14.96 9.07
N SER A 65 -15.54 14.15 8.51
CA SER A 65 -15.65 13.96 7.07
C SER A 65 -16.11 15.25 6.37
N GLU A 66 -15.33 15.72 5.39
CA GLU A 66 -15.61 16.94 4.61
C GLU A 66 -16.03 16.62 3.16
N SER A 67 -15.72 15.41 2.67
CA SER A 67 -16.02 14.95 1.32
C SER A 67 -16.87 13.67 1.33
N THR A 68 -17.67 13.44 0.29
CA THR A 68 -18.51 12.23 0.14
C THR A 68 -17.69 10.93 0.23
N SER A 69 -16.46 10.94 -0.26
CA SER A 69 -15.53 9.81 -0.15
C SER A 69 -15.05 9.59 1.29
N GLN A 70 -14.78 10.65 2.05
CA GLN A 70 -14.48 10.54 3.48
C GLN A 70 -15.66 9.97 4.28
N TYR A 71 -16.89 10.44 4.01
CA TYR A 71 -18.09 9.86 4.63
C TYR A 71 -18.23 8.36 4.31
N ALA A 72 -18.04 7.96 3.05
CA ALA A 72 -18.11 6.55 2.66
C ALA A 72 -17.03 5.69 3.36
N ILE A 73 -15.78 6.16 3.40
CA ILE A 73 -14.67 5.46 4.05
C ILE A 73 -14.89 5.36 5.57
N ALA A 74 -15.35 6.44 6.21
CA ALA A 74 -15.63 6.45 7.64
C ALA A 74 -16.82 5.54 8.01
N ALA A 75 -17.85 5.45 7.17
CA ALA A 75 -18.94 4.49 7.34
C ALA A 75 -18.45 3.04 7.21
N ILE A 76 -17.58 2.74 6.23
CA ILE A 76 -16.97 1.41 6.09
C ILE A 76 -16.10 1.07 7.30
N GLY A 77 -15.29 2.03 7.80
CA GLY A 77 -14.48 1.85 9.01
C GLY A 77 -15.31 1.61 10.26
N PHE A 78 -16.43 2.34 10.41
CA PHE A 78 -17.38 2.11 11.49
C PHE A 78 -17.98 0.70 11.42
N ILE A 79 -18.46 0.27 10.25
CA ILE A 79 -19.04 -1.07 10.07
C ILE A 79 -18.00 -2.16 10.32
N ALA A 80 -16.77 -2.02 9.81
CA ALA A 80 -15.70 -2.99 10.03
C ALA A 80 -15.35 -3.12 11.51
N ALA A 81 -15.13 -2.00 12.21
CA ALA A 81 -14.81 -1.99 13.63
C ALA A 81 -15.97 -2.51 14.51
N PHE A 82 -17.21 -2.17 14.15
CA PHE A 82 -18.41 -2.64 14.84
C PHE A 82 -18.62 -4.16 14.66
N LEU A 83 -18.45 -4.69 13.44
CA LEU A 83 -18.48 -6.13 13.19
C LEU A 83 -17.32 -6.86 13.89
N GLY A 84 -16.14 -6.25 13.97
CA GLY A 84 -15.02 -6.77 14.76
C GLY A 84 -15.35 -6.85 16.24
N THR A 85 -15.92 -5.78 16.81
CA THR A 85 -16.39 -5.73 18.20
C THR A 85 -17.44 -6.81 18.47
N LEU A 86 -18.49 -6.90 17.64
CA LEU A 86 -19.52 -7.94 17.77
C LEU A 86 -18.95 -9.36 17.60
N GLY A 87 -17.94 -9.54 16.73
CA GLY A 87 -17.22 -10.80 16.58
C GLY A 87 -16.49 -11.21 17.86
N MET A 88 -15.73 -10.29 18.46
CA MET A 88 -15.04 -10.55 19.73
C MET A 88 -16.03 -10.79 20.89
N VAL A 89 -17.14 -10.07 20.94
CA VAL A 89 -18.22 -10.31 21.91
C VAL A 89 -18.86 -11.69 21.73
N ALA A 90 -19.14 -12.10 20.48
CA ALA A 90 -19.66 -13.44 20.19
C ALA A 90 -18.68 -14.54 20.63
N VAL A 91 -17.38 -14.30 20.46
CA VAL A 91 -16.30 -15.20 20.90
C VAL A 91 -16.26 -15.31 22.42
N ASP A 92 -16.32 -14.21 23.16
CA ASP A 92 -16.34 -14.26 24.64
C ASP A 92 -17.55 -15.04 25.16
N VAL A 93 -18.73 -14.79 24.58
CA VAL A 93 -19.97 -15.49 24.95
C VAL A 93 -19.94 -16.97 24.60
N MET A 94 -19.38 -17.35 23.43
CA MET A 94 -19.30 -18.74 23.00
C MET A 94 -18.21 -19.54 23.72
N LEU A 95 -17.04 -18.95 23.95
CA LEU A 95 -15.87 -19.66 24.46
C LEU A 95 -15.67 -19.50 25.98
N GLY A 96 -16.00 -18.33 26.54
CA GLY A 96 -15.91 -18.05 27.98
C GLY A 96 -17.16 -18.40 28.77
N GLY A 97 -18.34 -18.33 28.13
CA GLY A 97 -19.64 -18.55 28.77
C GLY A 97 -20.13 -20.00 28.82
N GLN A 98 -19.56 -20.92 28.03
CA GLN A 98 -20.09 -22.28 27.86
C GLN A 98 -19.15 -23.38 28.34
N THR A 99 -19.53 -24.04 29.45
CA THR A 99 -19.01 -25.36 29.85
C THR A 99 -19.55 -26.52 28.99
N TYR A 100 -20.39 -26.22 27.98
CA TYR A 100 -21.19 -27.21 27.24
C TYR A 100 -20.76 -27.44 25.78
N VAL A 101 -19.87 -26.62 25.22
CA VAL A 101 -19.38 -26.77 23.84
C VAL A 101 -17.86 -26.93 23.85
N LYS A 102 -17.38 -28.03 23.26
CA LYS A 102 -15.95 -28.19 22.99
C LYS A 102 -15.57 -27.28 21.83
N VAL A 103 -14.70 -26.32 22.11
CA VAL A 103 -14.07 -25.48 21.09
C VAL A 103 -13.11 -26.35 20.29
N GLU A 104 -13.22 -26.31 18.96
CA GLU A 104 -12.34 -27.05 18.06
C GLU A 104 -11.15 -26.16 17.64
N ASP A 105 -9.96 -26.73 17.52
CA ASP A 105 -8.69 -25.98 17.42
C ASP A 105 -8.64 -24.97 16.26
N TRP A 106 -9.37 -25.22 15.17
CA TRP A 106 -9.46 -24.31 14.03
C TRP A 106 -10.07 -22.95 14.40
N VAL A 107 -10.97 -22.89 15.39
CA VAL A 107 -11.62 -21.63 15.81
C VAL A 107 -10.56 -20.61 16.24
N GLY A 108 -9.60 -21.02 17.07
CA GLY A 108 -8.51 -20.15 17.52
C GLY A 108 -7.66 -19.58 16.38
N GLN A 109 -7.40 -20.40 15.35
CA GLN A 109 -6.65 -19.96 14.17
C GLN A 109 -7.40 -18.87 13.38
N TRP A 110 -8.72 -19.03 13.19
CA TRP A 110 -9.53 -18.01 12.52
C TRP A 110 -9.68 -16.71 13.32
N LEU A 111 -9.61 -16.75 14.65
CA LEU A 111 -9.57 -15.54 15.47
C LEU A 111 -8.28 -14.75 15.27
N VAL A 112 -7.13 -15.44 15.23
CA VAL A 112 -5.84 -14.80 14.92
C VAL A 112 -5.85 -14.18 13.52
N TYR A 113 -6.36 -14.90 12.51
CA TYR A 113 -6.48 -14.37 11.15
C TYR A 113 -7.46 -13.20 11.06
N GLY A 114 -8.61 -13.28 11.72
CA GLY A 114 -9.60 -12.20 11.79
C GLY A 114 -9.01 -10.93 12.41
N PHE A 115 -8.24 -11.06 13.49
CA PHE A 115 -7.54 -9.95 14.13
C PHE A 115 -6.53 -9.28 13.18
N VAL A 116 -5.70 -10.06 12.49
CA VAL A 116 -4.70 -9.54 11.53
C VAL A 116 -5.39 -8.86 10.34
N ILE A 117 -6.45 -9.46 9.79
CA ILE A 117 -7.22 -8.90 8.68
C ILE A 117 -7.87 -7.57 9.08
N MET A 118 -8.52 -7.49 10.25
CA MET A 118 -9.12 -6.24 10.74
C MET A 118 -8.07 -5.15 10.99
N THR A 119 -6.90 -5.52 11.51
CA THR A 119 -5.76 -4.59 11.65
C THR A 119 -5.33 -3.99 10.29
N ALA A 120 -5.23 -4.83 9.26
CA ALA A 120 -4.89 -4.40 7.91
C ALA A 120 -5.99 -3.51 7.29
N ILE A 121 -7.26 -3.86 7.47
CA ILE A 121 -8.42 -3.07 7.01
C ILE A 121 -8.42 -1.68 7.66
N HIS A 122 -8.27 -1.59 8.99
CA HIS A 122 -8.23 -0.30 9.68
C HIS A 122 -7.05 0.57 9.24
N SER A 123 -5.88 -0.04 9.01
CA SER A 123 -4.70 0.66 8.49
C SER A 123 -4.92 1.22 7.08
N ALA A 124 -5.52 0.41 6.19
CA ALA A 124 -5.84 0.82 4.82
C ALA A 124 -6.92 1.92 4.78
N LEU A 125 -7.97 1.81 5.60
CA LEU A 125 -9.04 2.80 5.69
C LEU A 125 -8.53 4.13 6.28
N LEU A 126 -7.66 4.10 7.29
CA LEU A 126 -7.03 5.30 7.85
C LEU A 126 -6.26 6.08 6.76
N TYR A 127 -5.45 5.37 5.97
CA TYR A 127 -4.73 5.96 4.84
C TYR A 127 -5.68 6.50 3.77
N ALA A 128 -6.70 5.72 3.38
CA ALA A 128 -7.68 6.13 2.37
C ALA A 128 -8.49 7.37 2.80
N HIS A 129 -8.90 7.46 4.07
CA HIS A 129 -9.61 8.62 4.62
C HIS A 129 -8.73 9.88 4.60
N HIS A 130 -7.42 9.74 4.85
CA HIS A 130 -6.49 10.85 4.75
C HIS A 130 -6.27 11.27 3.29
N ALA A 131 -6.02 10.31 2.38
CA ALA A 131 -5.79 10.57 0.95
C ALA A 131 -6.99 11.23 0.24
N THR A 132 -8.22 10.99 0.73
CA THR A 132 -9.46 11.58 0.21
C THR A 132 -9.83 12.94 0.82
N ALA A 133 -8.93 13.55 1.59
CA ALA A 133 -9.12 14.90 2.10
C ALA A 133 -9.23 15.94 0.96
N PRO A 134 -10.08 16.98 1.08
CA PRO A 134 -10.28 17.97 0.00
C PRO A 134 -8.98 18.67 -0.42
N ASN A 135 -8.13 19.04 0.54
CA ASN A 135 -6.85 19.70 0.30
C ASN A 135 -5.80 18.82 -0.42
N ILE A 136 -5.88 17.49 -0.30
CA ILE A 136 -5.04 16.56 -1.04
C ILE A 136 -5.63 16.36 -2.45
N SER A 137 -6.96 16.22 -2.55
CA SER A 137 -7.67 16.10 -3.83
C SER A 137 -7.43 17.31 -4.74
N GLU A 138 -7.46 18.53 -4.18
CA GLU A 138 -7.12 19.77 -4.89
C GLU A 138 -5.67 19.76 -5.40
N LYS A 139 -4.70 19.40 -4.55
CA LYS A 139 -3.29 19.30 -4.93
C LYS A 139 -3.04 18.25 -6.01
N ILE A 140 -3.76 17.13 -5.97
CA ILE A 140 -3.71 16.09 -7.00
C ILE A 140 -4.25 16.65 -8.33
N ASN A 141 -5.42 17.30 -8.33
CA ASN A 141 -6.01 17.87 -9.54
C ASN A 141 -5.13 18.96 -10.16
N VAL A 142 -4.56 19.85 -9.34
CA VAL A 142 -3.59 20.87 -9.80
C VAL A 142 -2.30 20.22 -10.32
N GLY A 143 -1.85 19.12 -9.69
CA GLY A 143 -0.70 18.34 -10.15
C GLY A 143 -0.93 17.67 -11.51
N ILE A 144 -2.11 17.08 -11.72
CA ILE A 144 -2.53 16.48 -12.99
C ILE A 144 -2.59 17.56 -14.09
N ALA A 145 -3.29 18.66 -13.85
CA ALA A 145 -3.40 19.77 -14.81
C ALA A 145 -2.03 20.36 -15.16
N ARG A 146 -1.13 20.52 -14.17
CA ARG A 146 0.26 20.94 -14.43
C ARG A 146 1.03 19.92 -15.27
N GLY A 147 0.86 18.62 -15.00
CA GLY A 147 1.49 17.55 -15.77
C GLY A 147 1.05 17.54 -17.24
N GLU A 148 -0.26 17.74 -17.48
CA GLU A 148 -0.84 17.85 -18.82
C GLU A 148 -0.29 19.09 -19.57
N ILE A 149 -0.30 20.27 -18.94
CA ILE A 149 0.28 21.51 -19.50
C ILE A 149 1.76 21.32 -19.86
N VAL A 150 2.55 20.70 -18.98
CA VAL A 150 3.97 20.41 -19.24
C VAL A 150 4.14 19.43 -20.40
N SER A 151 3.29 18.39 -20.50
CA SER A 151 3.36 17.43 -21.59
C SER A 151 3.04 18.07 -22.95
N GLU A 152 2.01 18.93 -23.00
CA GLU A 152 1.66 19.64 -24.22
C GLU A 152 2.70 20.72 -24.58
N ALA A 153 3.28 21.41 -23.59
CA ALA A 153 4.38 22.35 -23.82
C ALA A 153 5.64 21.66 -24.38
N VAL A 154 6.00 20.48 -23.87
CA VAL A 154 7.10 19.67 -24.42
C VAL A 154 6.81 19.22 -25.86
N LYS A 155 5.57 18.84 -26.16
CA LYS A 155 5.11 18.48 -27.51
C LYS A 155 5.19 19.66 -28.48
N GLN A 156 4.71 20.85 -28.09
CA GLN A 156 4.82 22.08 -28.88
C GLN A 156 6.27 22.53 -29.09
N ALA A 157 7.10 22.46 -28.04
CA ALA A 157 8.53 22.77 -28.15
C ALA A 157 9.24 21.82 -29.12
N THR A 158 8.92 20.52 -29.07
CA THR A 158 9.45 19.51 -30.01
C THR A 158 9.03 19.83 -31.45
N GLN A 159 7.76 20.15 -31.69
CA GLN A 159 7.26 20.54 -33.01
C GLN A 159 7.96 21.81 -33.54
N SER A 160 8.14 22.82 -32.70
CA SER A 160 8.88 24.05 -33.06
C SER A 160 10.34 23.76 -33.43
N LEU A 161 10.98 22.85 -32.69
CA LEU A 161 12.37 22.45 -32.93
C LEU A 161 12.52 21.72 -34.28
N GLU A 162 11.59 20.84 -34.66
CA GLU A 162 11.59 20.20 -35.97
C GLU A 162 11.35 21.20 -37.12
N VAL A 163 10.48 22.20 -36.94
CA VAL A 163 10.30 23.29 -37.93
C VAL A 163 11.59 24.11 -38.09
N GLN A 164 12.22 24.52 -36.99
CA GLN A 164 13.48 25.28 -37.02
C GLN A 164 14.64 24.47 -37.63
N LYS A 165 14.70 23.15 -37.36
CA LYS A 165 15.65 22.24 -38.03
C LYS A 165 15.44 22.22 -39.54
N ALA A 166 14.19 22.12 -40.01
CA ALA A 166 13.88 22.09 -41.44
C ALA A 166 14.26 23.41 -42.14
N GLU A 167 13.97 24.55 -41.50
CA GLU A 167 14.36 25.88 -41.98
C GLU A 167 15.88 26.08 -42.03
N LEU A 168 16.58 25.66 -40.97
CA LEU A 168 18.04 25.72 -40.90
C LEU A 168 18.69 24.79 -41.94
N ALA A 169 18.17 23.56 -42.10
CA ALA A 169 18.66 22.61 -43.10
C ALA A 169 18.49 23.14 -44.53
N LYS A 170 17.34 23.79 -44.83
CA LYS A 170 17.12 24.47 -46.11
C LYS A 170 18.14 25.59 -46.33
N THR A 171 18.37 26.44 -45.33
CA THR A 171 19.32 27.56 -45.41
C THR A 171 20.75 27.08 -45.65
N ILE A 172 21.19 26.04 -44.92
CA ILE A 172 22.51 25.41 -45.10
C ILE A 172 22.62 24.77 -46.49
N HIS A 173 21.58 24.11 -46.98
CA HIS A 173 21.57 23.52 -48.31
C HIS A 173 21.70 24.57 -49.42
N GLU A 174 20.95 25.68 -49.33
CA GLU A 174 21.05 26.79 -50.27
C GLU A 174 22.46 27.42 -50.29
N ASP A 175 23.08 27.63 -49.12
CA ASP A 175 24.44 28.18 -49.03
C ASP A 175 25.50 27.22 -49.62
N ILE A 176 25.45 25.92 -49.26
CA ILE A 176 26.35 24.90 -49.83
C ILE A 176 26.20 24.83 -51.35
N VAL A 177 24.97 24.80 -51.87
CA VAL A 177 24.71 24.78 -53.33
C VAL A 177 25.25 26.05 -54.00
N ASN A 178 25.09 27.22 -53.37
CA ASN A 178 25.62 28.48 -53.89
C ASN A 178 27.15 28.58 -53.82
N GLN A 179 27.78 27.97 -52.80
CA GLN A 179 29.23 27.85 -52.70
C GLN A 179 29.77 26.91 -53.79
N VAL A 180 29.20 25.71 -53.95
CA VAL A 180 29.59 24.76 -55.00
C VAL A 180 29.40 25.34 -56.41
N LYS A 181 28.29 26.06 -56.68
CA LYS A 181 28.08 26.78 -57.96
C LYS A 181 29.11 27.88 -58.21
N ARG A 182 29.68 28.48 -57.16
CA ARG A 182 30.72 29.51 -57.23
C ARG A 182 32.08 28.88 -57.51
N ASP A 183 32.44 27.85 -56.76
CA ASP A 183 33.72 27.14 -56.85
C ASP A 183 33.88 26.40 -58.19
N LEU A 184 32.78 25.85 -58.74
CA LEU A 184 32.75 25.26 -60.08
C LEU A 184 32.71 26.29 -61.23
N GLY A 185 32.75 27.59 -60.94
CA GLY A 185 32.72 28.65 -61.96
C GLY A 185 31.39 28.79 -62.73
N LEU A 186 30.32 28.11 -62.29
CA LEU A 186 29.01 28.08 -62.96
C LEU A 186 28.24 29.40 -62.83
N SER A 187 28.71 30.33 -62.00
CA SER A 187 28.04 31.60 -61.67
C SER A 187 28.16 32.70 -62.74
N ARG A 188 28.43 32.37 -64.02
CA ARG A 188 28.46 33.35 -65.12
C ARG A 188 27.53 32.97 -66.29
N ALA A 189 26.47 33.78 -66.40
CA ALA A 189 25.62 34.06 -67.56
C ALA A 189 25.68 33.09 -68.76
N GLY A 190 24.62 32.30 -68.95
CA GLY A 190 24.22 31.82 -70.28
C GLY A 190 24.14 30.31 -70.50
N ARG A 191 24.49 29.46 -69.52
CA ARG A 191 24.39 28.00 -69.66
C ARG A 191 23.45 27.42 -68.59
N GLN A 192 22.27 26.97 -69.03
CA GLN A 192 21.30 26.30 -68.17
C GLN A 192 21.92 25.02 -67.59
N VAL A 193 22.16 25.02 -66.28
CA VAL A 193 22.51 23.80 -65.54
C VAL A 193 21.20 23.04 -65.32
N ILE A 194 21.17 21.79 -65.75
CA ILE A 194 19.98 20.93 -65.61
C ILE A 194 19.86 20.54 -64.14
N ASP A 195 18.77 21.00 -63.51
CA ASP A 195 18.44 20.66 -62.13
C ASP A 195 17.85 19.24 -62.13
N LEU A 196 18.67 18.23 -61.81
CA LEU A 196 18.17 16.87 -61.59
C LEU A 196 17.53 16.78 -60.21
N PRO A 197 16.32 16.19 -60.08
CA PRO A 197 15.69 16.02 -58.78
C PRO A 197 16.59 15.17 -57.87
N ALA A 198 16.73 15.61 -56.61
CA ALA A 198 17.55 14.92 -55.63
C ALA A 198 17.08 13.45 -55.49
N LEU A 199 17.99 12.51 -55.76
CA LEU A 199 17.73 11.09 -55.54
C LEU A 199 17.47 10.86 -54.05
N PRO A 200 16.47 10.02 -53.68
CA PRO A 200 16.20 9.73 -52.28
C PRO A 200 17.42 9.06 -51.65
N VAL A 201 17.98 9.72 -50.63
CA VAL A 201 19.03 9.12 -49.80
C VAL A 201 18.40 7.94 -49.05
N PRO A 202 18.96 6.72 -49.14
CA PRO A 202 18.42 5.59 -48.40
C PRO A 202 18.51 5.87 -46.89
N GLU A 203 17.39 5.70 -46.18
CA GLU A 203 17.36 5.81 -44.72
C GLU A 203 18.42 4.89 -44.11
N THR A 204 19.37 5.47 -43.39
CA THR A 204 20.29 4.72 -42.53
C THR A 204 19.53 4.17 -41.34
N GLN A 205 18.98 2.99 -41.60
CA GLN A 205 18.32 2.05 -40.71
C GLN A 205 18.76 2.16 -39.24
N ASN A 206 17.81 2.58 -38.40
CA ASN A 206 17.77 2.34 -36.95
C ASN A 206 18.94 2.88 -36.09
N ALA A 207 18.94 4.19 -35.85
CA ALA A 207 19.28 4.65 -34.50
C ALA A 207 18.19 4.11 -33.54
N ALA A 208 18.59 3.25 -32.59
CA ALA A 208 17.66 2.62 -31.66
C ALA A 208 16.85 3.68 -30.88
N PRO A 209 15.56 3.42 -30.57
CA PRO A 209 14.77 4.36 -29.79
C PRO A 209 15.44 4.57 -28.43
N ASN A 210 15.77 5.83 -28.13
CA ASN A 210 16.24 6.23 -26.80
C ASN A 210 15.29 5.64 -25.75
N SER A 211 15.82 4.70 -24.95
CA SER A 211 15.13 4.15 -23.81
C SER A 211 14.84 5.29 -22.84
N ARG A 212 13.60 5.77 -22.85
CA ARG A 212 13.08 6.63 -21.79
C ARG A 212 13.44 5.97 -20.46
N PRO A 213 13.96 6.70 -19.46
CA PRO A 213 14.16 6.13 -18.14
C PRO A 213 12.80 5.59 -17.68
N ALA A 214 12.70 4.27 -17.52
CA ALA A 214 11.50 3.66 -17.01
C ALA A 214 11.31 4.19 -15.59
N PHE A 215 10.20 4.90 -15.37
CA PHE A 215 9.79 5.34 -14.05
C PHE A 215 9.46 4.09 -13.22
N SER A 216 10.47 3.55 -12.55
CA SER A 216 10.33 2.38 -11.71
C SER A 216 9.79 2.81 -10.36
N ILE A 217 8.64 2.27 -9.96
CA ILE A 217 8.01 2.54 -8.66
C ILE A 217 8.98 2.20 -7.49
N SER A 218 9.93 1.28 -7.71
CA SER A 218 10.99 0.97 -6.74
C SER A 218 11.92 2.14 -6.40
N GLN A 219 12.07 3.16 -7.27
CA GLN A 219 12.85 4.37 -6.96
C GLN A 219 12.09 5.35 -6.08
N LEU A 220 10.75 5.30 -6.03
CA LEU A 220 9.95 6.19 -5.20
C LEU A 220 9.94 5.77 -3.72
N PHE A 221 10.12 4.47 -3.45
CA PHE A 221 10.05 3.89 -2.11
C PHE A 221 11.14 2.83 -1.85
N PRO A 222 12.44 3.20 -1.88
CA PRO A 222 13.53 2.25 -1.73
C PRO A 222 13.55 1.51 -0.38
N PHE A 223 12.91 2.04 0.67
CA PHE A 223 12.84 1.39 1.98
C PHE A 223 11.76 0.29 2.07
N LEU A 224 10.71 0.35 1.24
CA LEU A 224 9.56 -0.56 1.30
C LEU A 224 9.84 -1.93 0.67
N TRP A 225 10.87 -2.02 -0.17
CA TRP A 225 11.29 -3.24 -0.84
C TRP A 225 12.76 -3.52 -0.54
N LYS A 226 13.05 -3.82 0.73
CA LYS A 226 14.33 -4.43 1.10
C LYS A 226 14.39 -5.79 0.40
N GLN A 227 15.18 -5.84 -0.67
CA GLN A 227 15.40 -7.02 -1.51
C GLN A 227 15.79 -8.19 -0.60
N SER A 228 14.99 -9.26 -0.64
CA SER A 228 15.35 -10.51 0.04
C SER A 228 16.59 -11.05 -0.65
N ASP A 229 17.70 -11.17 0.10
CA ASP A 229 18.98 -11.69 -0.40
C ASP A 229 18.85 -13.18 -0.73
N GLY A 230 18.26 -13.46 -1.89
CA GLY A 230 18.09 -14.79 -2.49
C GLY A 230 19.41 -15.33 -3.03
N ASN A 231 20.40 -15.48 -2.17
CA ASN A 231 21.68 -16.10 -2.51
C ASN A 231 22.18 -17.01 -1.36
N ARG A 232 21.36 -18.00 -0.99
CA ARG A 232 21.86 -19.19 -0.29
C ARG A 232 22.37 -20.19 -1.32
N THR A 233 23.68 -20.17 -1.51
CA THR A 233 24.44 -21.14 -2.30
C THR A 233 24.26 -22.56 -1.75
N TYR A 234 24.23 -23.53 -2.66
CA TYR A 234 24.23 -24.95 -2.33
C TYR A 234 25.67 -25.43 -2.06
N GLU A 235 26.05 -25.50 -0.78
CA GLU A 235 27.12 -26.41 -0.32
C GLU A 235 26.42 -27.59 0.37
N SER A 236 26.42 -28.83 -0.14
CA SER A 236 27.55 -29.67 -0.56
C SER A 236 28.46 -30.14 0.59
N THR A 237 27.87 -30.73 1.64
CA THR A 237 28.59 -31.60 2.58
C THR A 237 28.14 -33.06 2.42
N ALA A 238 28.73 -33.75 1.44
CA ALA A 238 28.57 -35.19 1.24
C ALA A 238 29.95 -35.88 1.11
N LYS A 239 30.70 -35.94 2.22
CA LYS A 239 31.72 -36.97 2.49
C LYS A 239 32.35 -36.83 3.88
N ALA A 240 32.02 -37.76 4.78
CA ALA A 240 32.89 -38.32 5.82
C ALA A 240 32.09 -39.39 6.59
N GLU A 241 32.06 -40.62 6.05
CA GLU A 241 31.73 -41.82 6.83
C GLU A 241 32.92 -42.22 7.73
N GLU A 242 32.68 -43.20 8.61
CA GLU A 242 33.65 -43.92 9.46
C GLU A 242 34.31 -43.14 10.63
N ALA A 243 33.81 -43.38 11.84
CA ALA A 243 34.49 -44.25 12.82
C ALA A 243 33.68 -44.42 14.12
N GLY A 244 33.69 -45.61 14.73
CA GLY A 244 33.50 -45.74 16.19
C GLY A 244 32.26 -46.51 16.71
N SER A 245 32.28 -47.84 16.59
CA SER A 245 31.87 -48.77 17.67
C SER A 245 32.44 -48.30 19.04
N THR A 246 31.84 -48.49 20.23
CA THR A 246 30.96 -49.55 20.80
C THR A 246 30.44 -49.05 22.18
N PRO A 247 29.42 -49.67 22.83
CA PRO A 247 28.91 -49.24 24.14
C PRO A 247 29.67 -49.88 25.32
N PRO A 248 29.48 -49.37 26.56
CA PRO A 248 29.01 -50.29 27.60
C PRO A 248 28.03 -49.68 28.64
N ALA A 249 26.94 -50.43 28.87
CA ALA A 249 26.47 -51.01 30.15
C ALA A 249 26.22 -50.15 31.43
N PRO A 250 25.33 -50.61 32.34
CA PRO A 250 24.77 -49.82 33.43
C PRO A 250 25.44 -50.04 34.79
N LEU A 251 25.11 -49.20 35.78
CA LEU A 251 25.25 -49.52 37.21
C LEU A 251 24.00 -49.17 38.00
N ALA A 252 23.70 -49.98 39.00
CA ALA A 252 22.53 -49.91 39.88
C ALA A 252 22.94 -49.65 41.34
N GLY A 253 21.97 -49.24 42.16
CA GLY A 253 22.03 -49.17 43.63
C GLY A 253 21.00 -48.15 44.15
N THR A 254 19.96 -48.49 44.95
CA THR A 254 19.97 -48.83 46.40
C THR A 254 20.59 -47.72 47.25
N GLU A 255 20.01 -47.14 48.32
CA GLU A 255 18.78 -47.31 49.13
C GLU A 255 18.46 -45.94 49.82
N GLU A 256 17.53 -45.68 50.75
CA GLU A 256 16.69 -46.50 51.64
C GLU A 256 15.34 -45.78 52.01
N SER A 257 14.40 -46.53 52.57
CA SER A 257 13.51 -46.27 53.74
C SER A 257 13.36 -44.85 54.35
N GLY A 258 12.12 -44.54 54.77
CA GLY A 258 11.82 -43.38 55.63
C GLY A 258 10.34 -43.23 56.01
N LYS A 259 9.89 -43.92 57.07
CA LYS A 259 8.56 -43.71 57.68
C LYS A 259 8.54 -42.47 58.58
N GLN A 260 7.42 -41.74 58.58
CA GLN A 260 6.67 -41.39 59.80
C GLN A 260 5.21 -41.06 59.44
#